data_AF-A0A091MSU8-F1
#
_entry.id   AF-A0A091MSU8-F1
#
_cell.length_a   1.000
_cell.length_b   1.000
_cell.length_c   1.000
_cell.angle_alpha   90.00
_cell.angle_beta   90.00
_cell.angle_gamma   90.00
#
_symmetry.space_group_name_H-M   'P 1'
#
loop_
_entity.id
_entity.type
_entity.pdbx_description
1 polymer ?
#
loop_
_entity_poly.entity_id
_entity_poly.type
_entity_poly.pdbx_seq_one_letter_code
_entity_poly.pdbx_strand_id
1 'polypeptide(L)'
;LTMNDFSVHRIIGRGGFGEVYGCRKADTGKMYAMKCLDKKRIKMKQGETLALNERIMLSLVSTGIVCMSYAFHTPDKLSFILDLMNGGDLHYHLSQHGVFSEAEMRFYAAEIILGLEHMHSRFVVYR
;
A
#
# COMPACT_ATOMS: atom_id res chain seq x y z
N LEU A 1 -0.27 -7.41 -17.84
CA LEU A 1 0.23 -7.95 -16.55
C LEU A 1 -0.80 -8.89 -15.99
N THR A 2 -0.38 -10.08 -15.64
CA THR A 2 -1.19 -11.14 -15.05
C THR A 2 -0.52 -11.62 -13.76
N MET A 3 -1.21 -12.46 -12.99
CA MET A 3 -0.63 -13.09 -11.81
C MET A 3 0.64 -13.90 -12.13
N ASN A 4 0.77 -14.44 -13.34
CA ASN A 4 1.91 -15.26 -13.73
C ASN A 4 3.21 -14.46 -13.89
N ASP A 5 3.12 -13.14 -14.01
CA ASP A 5 4.29 -12.25 -14.08
C ASP A 5 4.95 -12.06 -12.69
N PHE A 6 4.32 -12.56 -11.62
CA PHE A 6 4.74 -12.38 -10.24
C PHE A 6 4.80 -13.72 -9.49
N SER A 7 5.96 -14.05 -8.93
CA SER A 7 6.07 -15.12 -7.95
C SER A 7 5.54 -14.63 -6.61
N VAL A 8 4.37 -15.14 -6.20
CA VAL A 8 3.72 -14.76 -4.95
C VAL A 8 4.30 -15.57 -3.79
N HIS A 9 4.71 -14.88 -2.73
CA HIS A 9 5.27 -15.45 -1.52
C HIS A 9 4.25 -15.36 -0.36
N ARG A 10 4.73 -15.38 0.89
CA ARG A 10 3.90 -15.35 2.09
C ARG A 10 3.05 -14.09 2.20
N ILE A 11 1.94 -14.21 2.95
CA ILE A 11 1.13 -13.08 3.38
C ILE A 11 1.96 -12.21 4.33
N ILE A 12 1.96 -10.90 4.08
CA ILE A 12 2.63 -9.87 4.90
C ILE A 12 1.63 -8.93 5.58
N GLY A 13 0.36 -8.94 5.18
CA GLY A 13 -0.69 -8.14 5.81
C GLY A 13 -2.08 -8.66 5.47
N ARG A 14 -3.06 -8.37 6.34
CA ARG A 14 -4.47 -8.72 6.13
C ARG A 14 -5.33 -7.48 6.36
N GLY A 15 -6.30 -7.26 5.49
CA GLY A 15 -7.19 -6.09 5.53
C GLY A 15 -8.67 -6.45 5.41
N GLY A 16 -9.52 -5.43 5.53
CA GLY A 16 -10.97 -5.59 5.53
C GLY A 16 -11.56 -6.21 4.26
N PHE A 17 -10.90 -6.01 3.11
CA PHE A 17 -11.35 -6.44 1.78
C PHE A 17 -10.45 -7.50 1.15
N GLY A 18 -9.36 -7.91 1.80
CA GLY A 18 -8.37 -8.76 1.15
C GLY A 18 -7.08 -8.94 1.95
N GLU A 19 -6.04 -9.34 1.26
CA GLU A 19 -4.75 -9.71 1.84
C GLU A 19 -3.60 -9.10 1.03
N VAL A 20 -2.47 -8.88 1.69
CA VAL A 20 -1.25 -8.37 1.10
C VAL A 20 -0.20 -9.47 1.12
N TYR A 21 0.37 -9.78 -0.04
CA TYR A 21 1.38 -10.80 -0.23
C TYR A 21 2.71 -10.13 -0.59
N GLY A 22 3.83 -10.65 -0.10
CA GLY A 22 5.11 -10.34 -0.73
C GLY A 22 5.17 -11.02 -2.09
N CYS A 23 5.65 -10.35 -3.13
CA CYS A 23 5.86 -10.98 -4.43
C CYS A 23 7.16 -10.52 -5.10
N ARG A 24 7.65 -11.32 -6.04
CA ARG A 24 8.79 -11.00 -6.88
C ARG A 24 8.36 -10.95 -8.33
N LYS A 25 8.69 -9.88 -9.04
CA LYS A 25 8.44 -9.79 -10.48
C LYS A 25 9.41 -10.70 -11.23
N ALA A 26 8.90 -11.57 -12.11
CA ALA A 26 9.68 -12.65 -12.69
C ALA A 26 10.80 -12.17 -13.64
N ASP A 27 10.57 -11.07 -14.37
CA ASP A 27 11.52 -10.53 -15.35
C ASP A 27 12.63 -9.67 -14.74
N THR A 28 12.31 -8.85 -13.72
CA THR A 28 13.28 -7.95 -13.08
C THR A 28 13.86 -8.49 -11.79
N GLY A 29 13.23 -9.50 -11.19
CA GLY A 29 13.58 -10.00 -9.86
C GLY A 29 13.30 -9.02 -8.71
N LYS A 30 12.70 -7.85 -8.98
CA LYS A 30 12.39 -6.84 -7.95
C LYS A 30 11.25 -7.33 -7.05
N MET A 31 11.40 -7.09 -5.75
CA MET A 31 10.42 -7.41 -4.72
C MET A 31 9.36 -6.31 -4.60
N TYR A 32 8.12 -6.72 -4.37
CA TYR A 32 6.94 -5.86 -4.24
C TYR A 32 5.96 -6.40 -3.19
N ALA A 33 5.00 -5.56 -2.80
CA ALA A 33 3.83 -5.95 -2.05
C ALA A 33 2.61 -6.02 -2.98
N MET A 34 1.98 -7.18 -3.09
CA MET A 34 0.76 -7.41 -3.87
C MET A 34 -0.46 -7.36 -2.95
N LYS A 35 -1.20 -6.25 -3.00
CA LYS A 35 -2.49 -6.11 -2.31
C LYS A 35 -3.61 -6.68 -3.17
N CYS A 36 -4.14 -7.82 -2.75
CA CYS A 36 -5.21 -8.56 -3.42
C CYS A 36 -6.55 -8.32 -2.73
N LEU A 37 -7.47 -7.64 -3.39
CA LEU A 37 -8.82 -7.37 -2.91
C LEU A 37 -9.81 -8.33 -3.58
N ASP A 38 -10.71 -8.92 -2.80
CA ASP A 38 -11.75 -9.83 -3.31
C ASP A 38 -13.00 -9.04 -3.73
N LYS A 39 -13.41 -9.17 -5.00
CA LYS A 39 -14.54 -8.42 -5.57
C LYS A 39 -15.88 -8.78 -4.91
N LYS A 40 -16.08 -10.04 -4.50
CA LYS A 40 -17.29 -10.46 -3.78
C LYS A 40 -17.33 -9.79 -2.41
N ARG A 41 -16.19 -9.76 -1.69
CA ARG A 41 -16.08 -9.08 -0.39
C ARG A 41 -16.26 -7.56 -0.50
N ILE A 42 -15.71 -6.93 -1.55
CA ILE A 42 -15.92 -5.51 -1.84
C ILE A 42 -17.41 -5.24 -2.01
N LYS A 43 -18.08 -5.98 -2.90
CA LYS A 43 -19.50 -5.79 -3.20
C LYS A 43 -20.40 -6.04 -1.98
N MET A 44 -20.11 -7.08 -1.21
CA MET A 44 -20.84 -7.40 0.02
C MET A 44 -20.77 -6.27 1.06
N LYS A 45 -19.64 -5.56 1.11
CA LYS A 45 -19.41 -4.45 2.05
C LYS A 45 -19.66 -3.06 1.43
N GLN A 46 -20.22 -3.00 0.22
CA GLN A 46 -20.45 -1.75 -0.52
C GLN A 46 -19.17 -0.89 -0.65
N GLY A 47 -18.02 -1.55 -0.82
CA GLY A 47 -16.69 -0.94 -0.83
C GLY A 47 -16.16 -0.54 -2.20
N GLU A 48 -16.98 -0.54 -3.24
CA GLU A 48 -16.56 -0.28 -4.63
C GLU A 48 -15.91 1.09 -4.77
N THR A 49 -16.54 2.13 -4.22
CA THR A 49 -16.02 3.50 -4.22
C THR A 49 -14.68 3.59 -3.49
N LEU A 50 -14.52 2.88 -2.37
CA LEU A 50 -13.27 2.83 -1.62
C LEU A 50 -12.13 2.23 -2.45
N ALA A 51 -12.37 1.09 -3.11
CA ALA A 51 -11.36 0.43 -3.94
C ALA A 51 -10.97 1.26 -5.18
N LEU A 52 -11.95 1.94 -5.79
CA LEU A 52 -11.69 2.84 -6.93
C LEU A 52 -10.91 4.08 -6.51
N ASN A 53 -11.31 4.71 -5.39
CA ASN A 53 -10.60 5.86 -4.84
C ASN A 53 -9.16 5.48 -4.48
N GLU A 54 -8.93 4.34 -3.85
CA GLU A 54 -7.59 3.86 -3.53
C GLU A 54 -6.72 3.73 -4.78
N ARG A 55 -7.23 3.10 -5.85
CA ARG A 55 -6.51 2.98 -7.12
C ARG A 55 -6.15 4.34 -7.72
N ILE A 56 -7.09 5.29 -7.71
CA ILE A 56 -6.88 6.63 -8.26
C ILE A 56 -5.83 7.36 -7.43
N MET A 57 -5.98 7.39 -6.11
CA MET A 57 -5.03 8.06 -5.22
C MET A 57 -3.61 7.51 -5.38
N LEU A 58 -3.44 6.19 -5.35
CA LEU A 58 -2.14 5.54 -5.51
C LEU A 58 -1.51 5.74 -6.90
N SER A 59 -2.30 6.09 -7.91
CA SER A 59 -1.79 6.44 -9.24
C SER A 59 -1.35 7.90 -9.38
N LEU A 60 -1.79 8.76 -8.47
CA LEU A 60 -1.51 10.20 -8.51
C LEU A 60 -0.32 10.59 -7.62
N VAL A 61 0.00 9.78 -6.61
CA VAL A 61 1.02 10.09 -5.60
C VAL A 61 2.30 9.29 -5.81
N SER A 62 3.45 9.91 -5.52
CA SER A 62 4.76 9.24 -5.68
C SER A 62 5.81 9.60 -4.63
N THR A 63 5.69 10.72 -3.92
CA THR A 63 6.70 11.17 -2.95
C THR A 63 6.20 10.96 -1.52
N GLY A 64 7.02 10.34 -0.66
CA GLY A 64 6.71 10.13 0.77
C GLY A 64 5.57 9.15 1.04
N ILE A 65 5.06 8.49 0.00
CA ILE A 65 3.93 7.57 0.06
C ILE A 65 4.28 6.32 -0.73
N VAL A 66 3.77 5.17 -0.30
CA VAL A 66 3.89 3.91 -1.03
C VAL A 66 3.35 4.09 -2.44
N CYS A 67 4.20 3.87 -3.44
CA CYS A 67 3.83 4.02 -4.84
C CYS A 67 3.22 2.74 -5.39
N MET A 68 2.25 2.88 -6.29
CA MET A 68 1.74 1.77 -7.07
C MET A 68 2.49 1.68 -8.40
N SER A 69 3.28 0.62 -8.56
CA SER A 69 4.00 0.35 -9.81
C SER A 69 3.07 -0.24 -10.87
N TYR A 70 2.15 -1.11 -10.48
CA TYR A 70 1.25 -1.80 -11.40
C TYR A 70 -0.11 -2.06 -10.77
N ALA A 71 -1.15 -2.16 -11.61
CA ALA A 71 -2.47 -2.62 -11.22
C ALA A 71 -3.03 -3.55 -12.29
N PHE A 72 -3.65 -4.64 -11.87
CA PHE A 72 -4.36 -5.55 -12.76
C PHE A 72 -5.54 -6.20 -12.02
N HIS A 73 -6.43 -6.84 -12.77
CA HIS A 73 -7.56 -7.53 -12.19
C HIS A 73 -7.79 -8.89 -12.84
N THR A 74 -8.42 -9.78 -12.09
CA THR A 74 -8.97 -11.04 -12.55
C THR A 74 -10.51 -10.99 -12.41
N PRO A 75 -11.26 -12.02 -12.84
CA PRO A 75 -12.71 -12.05 -12.62
C PRO A 75 -13.10 -11.86 -11.15
N ASP A 76 -12.33 -12.43 -10.22
CA ASP A 76 -12.64 -12.44 -8.79
C ASP A 76 -11.85 -11.42 -7.95
N LYS A 77 -10.71 -10.92 -8.43
CA LYS A 77 -9.80 -10.09 -7.61
C LYS A 77 -9.35 -8.81 -8.31
N LEU A 78 -9.09 -7.77 -7.51
CA LEU A 78 -8.30 -6.58 -7.90
C LEU A 78 -6.93 -6.70 -7.24
N SER A 79 -5.85 -6.49 -7.99
CA SER A 79 -4.47 -6.63 -7.48
C SER A 79 -3.69 -5.35 -7.72
N PHE A 80 -3.14 -4.78 -6.65
CA PHE A 80 -2.25 -3.61 -6.69
C PHE A 80 -0.84 -4.05 -6.34
N ILE A 81 0.14 -3.68 -7.18
CA ILE A 81 1.55 -3.96 -6.97
C ILE A 81 2.20 -2.68 -6.46
N LEU A 82 2.54 -2.72 -5.18
CA LEU A 82 3.03 -1.61 -4.39
C LEU A 82 4.50 -1.84 -4.03
N ASP A 83 5.21 -0.76 -3.71
CA ASP A 83 6.55 -0.89 -3.15
C ASP A 83 6.52 -1.69 -1.82
N LEU A 84 7.49 -2.59 -1.67
CA LEU A 84 7.63 -3.40 -0.46
C LEU A 84 8.42 -2.64 0.59
N MET A 85 7.75 -2.25 1.67
CA MET A 85 8.37 -1.57 2.82
C MET A 85 8.77 -2.60 3.88
N ASN A 86 10.06 -2.91 3.98
CA ASN A 86 10.59 -3.96 4.88
C ASN A 86 10.76 -3.49 6.34
N GLY A 87 10.62 -2.19 6.62
CA GLY A 87 10.91 -1.60 7.92
C GLY A 87 9.88 -1.88 9.02
N GLY A 88 8.73 -2.51 8.70
CA GLY A 88 7.60 -2.58 9.62
C GLY A 88 6.83 -1.26 9.70
N ASP A 89 5.85 -1.19 10.60
CA ASP A 89 5.07 0.03 10.83
C ASP A 89 5.60 0.83 12.03
N LEU A 90 5.21 2.11 12.11
CA LEU A 90 5.66 3.00 13.19
C LEU A 90 5.17 2.53 14.58
N HIS A 91 4.04 1.82 14.63
CA HIS A 91 3.50 1.27 15.88
C HIS A 91 4.39 0.15 16.41
N TYR A 92 4.90 -0.73 15.55
CA TYR A 92 5.89 -1.74 15.91
C TYR A 92 7.12 -1.09 16.55
N HIS A 93 7.69 -0.06 15.91
CA HIS A 93 8.84 0.66 16.47
C HIS A 93 8.51 1.34 17.80
N LEU A 94 7.37 1.99 17.90
CA LEU A 94 6.93 2.62 19.16
C LEU A 94 6.72 1.59 20.27
N SER A 95 6.19 0.41 19.94
CA SER A 95 5.99 -0.68 20.92
C SER A 95 7.29 -1.26 21.47
N GLN A 96 8.36 -1.28 20.65
CA GLN A 96 9.66 -1.80 21.06
C GLN A 96 10.47 -0.75 21.84
N HIS A 97 10.43 0.52 21.42
CA HIS A 97 11.20 1.61 22.02
C HIS A 97 10.48 2.35 23.15
N GLY A 98 9.16 2.20 23.27
CA GLY A 98 8.29 2.87 24.24
C GLY A 98 7.98 4.32 23.86
N VAL A 99 9.00 5.16 23.71
CA VAL A 99 8.89 6.56 23.29
C VAL A 99 9.99 6.91 22.30
N PHE A 100 9.65 7.73 21.31
CA PHE A 100 10.64 8.32 20.41
C PHE A 100 11.27 9.56 21.03
N SER A 101 12.54 9.79 20.73
CA SER A 101 13.18 11.07 20.99
C SER A 101 12.56 12.18 20.14
N GLU A 102 12.75 13.44 20.56
CA GLU A 102 12.27 14.58 19.79
C GLU A 102 12.84 14.62 18.37
N ALA A 103 14.11 14.23 18.20
CA ALA A 103 14.77 14.20 16.90
C ALA A 103 14.15 13.16 15.95
N GLU A 104 13.86 11.95 16.46
CA GLU A 104 13.19 10.89 15.68
C GLU A 104 11.76 11.29 15.33
N MET A 105 11.02 11.84 16.30
CA MET A 105 9.65 12.28 16.07
C MET A 105 9.59 13.42 15.04
N ARG A 106 10.54 14.36 15.09
CA ARG A 106 10.66 15.45 14.12
C ARG A 106 10.90 14.92 12.72
N PHE A 107 11.76 13.91 12.58
CA PHE A 107 12.02 13.25 11.29
C PHE A 107 10.75 12.60 10.73
N TYR A 108 10.08 11.75 11.51
CA TYR A 108 8.84 11.10 11.06
C TYR A 108 7.73 12.11 10.75
N ALA A 109 7.57 13.13 11.59
CA ALA A 109 6.58 14.18 11.36
C ALA A 109 6.85 14.95 10.07
N ALA A 110 8.12 15.28 9.78
CA ALA A 110 8.49 15.97 8.54
C ALA A 110 8.14 15.13 7.30
N GLU A 111 8.48 13.84 7.28
CA GLU A 111 8.14 12.94 6.17
C GLU A 111 6.62 12.79 5.99
N ILE A 112 5.86 12.67 7.10
CA ILE A 112 4.40 12.62 7.06
C ILE A 112 3.82 13.92 6.48
N ILE A 113 4.33 15.08 6.91
CA ILE A 113 3.87 16.39 6.43
C ILE A 113 4.16 16.54 4.93
N LEU A 114 5.34 16.14 4.46
CA LEU A 114 5.68 16.16 3.03
C LEU A 114 4.78 15.24 2.20
N GLY A 115 4.47 14.04 2.71
CA GLY A 115 3.50 13.13 2.07
C GLY A 115 2.09 13.73 2.01
N LEU A 116 1.62 14.33 3.11
CA LEU A 116 0.32 15.01 3.17
C LEU A 116 0.26 16.21 2.22
N GLU A 117 1.29 17.06 2.18
CA GLU A 117 1.39 18.18 1.25
C GLU A 117 1.33 17.70 -0.21
N HIS A 118 2.05 16.62 -0.52
CA HIS A 118 2.02 16.01 -1.85
C HIS A 118 0.62 15.52 -2.25
N MET A 119 -0.14 14.93 -1.32
CA MET A 119 -1.54 14.56 -1.54
C MET A 119 -2.46 15.77 -1.70
N HIS A 120 -2.35 16.76 -0.81
CA HIS A 120 -3.18 17.95 -0.82
C HIS A 120 -2.99 18.78 -2.09
N SER A 121 -1.76 18.83 -2.63
CA SER A 121 -1.48 19.49 -3.92
C SER A 121 -2.23 18.86 -5.11
N ARG A 122 -2.75 17.64 -4.94
CA ARG A 122 -3.55 16.88 -5.92
C ARG A 122 -5.02 16.77 -5.53
N PHE A 123 -5.47 17.60 -4.58
CA PHE A 123 -6.84 17.60 -4.06
C PHE A 123 -7.25 16.26 -3.44
N VAL A 124 -6.28 15.49 -2.93
CA VAL A 124 -6.50 14.24 -2.21
C VAL A 124 -6.37 14.48 -0.72
N VAL A 125 -7.40 14.13 0.06
CA VAL A 125 -7.39 14.23 1.53
C VAL A 125 -7.25 12.82 2.12
N TYR A 126 -6.23 12.63 2.95
CA TYR A 126 -6.07 11.42 3.76
C TYR A 126 -6.87 11.55 5.05
N ARG A 127 -7.69 10.55 5.40
CA ARG A 127 -8.61 10.58 6.54
C ARG A 127 -8.61 9.28 7.32
#